data_AF-A0A7G1GZY8-F1
#
_entry.id   AF-A0A7G1GZY8-F1
#
_cell.length_a   1.000
_cell.length_b   1.000
_cell.length_c   1.000
_cell.angle_alpha   90.00
_cell.angle_beta   90.00
_cell.angle_gamma   90.00
#
_symmetry.space_group_name_H-M   'P 1'
#
loop_
_entity.id
_entity.type
_entity.pdbx_description
1 polymer ?
#
loop_
_entity_poly.entity_id
_entity_poly.type
_entity_poly.pdbx_seq_one_letter_code
_entity_poly.pdbx_strand_id
1 'polypeptide(L)'
;MGCIYIRGERIDVSNDRPIDLILPEWNIIIKDTVIGHGVWIWSNLNIYGAEIGDDSSIATFVEIGKNVEIGSNTKIQSCVFIPEGVKIGNCVFIGPNVSFTNDVYPRACDERGKRKLKFEVIQTMVEDGASIGAGSVIRCGVRIGKKAMIGIGSIITEDVGDGEIFYGTKASKKGSIV
;
A
#
# COMPACT_ATOMS: atom_id res chain seq x y z
N MET A 1 -24.80 6.60 6.77
CA MET A 1 -24.59 5.16 6.54
C MET A 1 -24.12 5.01 5.12
N GLY A 2 -22.91 4.52 4.91
CA GLY A 2 -22.46 4.09 3.59
C GLY A 2 -22.43 2.57 3.52
N CYS A 3 -22.08 2.03 2.35
CA CYS A 3 -21.94 0.60 2.17
C CYS A 3 -20.61 0.26 1.52
N ILE A 4 -20.09 -0.91 1.86
CA ILE A 4 -18.94 -1.55 1.23
C ILE A 4 -19.38 -2.90 0.65
N TYR A 5 -18.55 -3.46 -0.21
CA TYR A 5 -18.78 -4.76 -0.83
C TYR A 5 -17.69 -5.73 -0.40
N ILE A 6 -18.06 -6.80 0.29
CA ILE A 6 -17.14 -7.90 0.59
C ILE A 6 -17.50 -9.07 -0.30
N ARG A 7 -16.61 -9.41 -1.24
CA ARG A 7 -16.85 -10.47 -2.24
C ARG A 7 -18.17 -10.32 -3.02
N GLY A 8 -18.61 -9.08 -3.23
CA GLY A 8 -19.88 -8.77 -3.90
C GLY A 8 -21.11 -8.73 -2.98
N GLU A 9 -20.98 -9.10 -1.71
CA GLU A 9 -22.04 -8.91 -0.71
C GLU A 9 -21.97 -7.50 -0.13
N ARG A 10 -23.13 -6.83 -0.05
CA ARG A 10 -23.23 -5.49 0.52
C ARG A 10 -23.21 -5.56 2.04
N ILE A 11 -22.37 -4.74 2.67
CA ILE A 11 -22.32 -4.54 4.11
C ILE A 11 -22.45 -3.04 4.39
N ASP A 12 -23.42 -2.67 5.23
CA ASP A 12 -23.60 -1.28 5.65
C ASP A 12 -22.64 -0.95 6.81
N VAL A 13 -21.93 0.16 6.70
CA VAL A 13 -20.93 0.62 7.68
C VAL A 13 -21.01 2.13 7.92
N SER A 14 -20.32 2.60 8.97
CA SER A 14 -20.03 4.03 9.13
C SER A 14 -18.85 4.38 8.23
N ASN A 15 -18.96 5.48 7.49
CA ASN A 15 -17.91 5.92 6.55
C ASN A 15 -17.19 7.19 7.03
N ASP A 16 -17.63 7.74 8.16
CA ASP A 16 -17.22 9.01 8.77
C ASP A 16 -16.43 8.82 10.06
N ARG A 17 -16.25 7.58 10.50
CA ARG A 17 -15.48 7.21 11.69
C ARG A 17 -14.83 5.85 11.51
N PRO A 18 -13.74 5.57 12.24
CA PRO A 18 -13.10 4.26 12.21
C PRO A 18 -14.04 3.13 12.60
N ILE A 19 -13.89 1.98 11.95
CA ILE A 19 -14.61 0.74 12.25
C ILE A 19 -13.63 -0.43 12.47
N ASP A 20 -14.13 -1.43 13.21
CA ASP A 20 -13.52 -2.76 13.30
C ASP A 20 -14.43 -3.76 12.59
N LEU A 21 -13.86 -4.53 11.66
CA LEU A 21 -14.54 -5.62 10.96
C LEU A 21 -13.61 -6.85 10.94
N ILE A 22 -14.04 -7.90 11.65
CA ILE A 22 -13.31 -9.15 11.76
C ILE A 22 -14.22 -10.26 11.26
N LEU A 23 -13.83 -10.88 10.14
CA LEU A 23 -14.57 -11.97 9.50
C LEU A 23 -13.63 -13.19 9.40
N PRO A 24 -13.51 -14.00 10.47
CA PRO A 24 -12.54 -15.08 10.56
C PRO A 24 -12.68 -16.13 9.46
N GLU A 25 -13.91 -16.44 9.03
CA GLU A 25 -14.22 -17.37 7.96
C GLU A 25 -13.65 -16.95 6.60
N TRP A 26 -13.37 -15.64 6.42
CA TRP A 26 -12.79 -15.07 5.21
C TRP A 26 -11.37 -14.54 5.43
N ASN A 27 -10.81 -14.72 6.64
CA ASN A 27 -9.54 -14.15 7.07
C ASN A 27 -9.44 -12.65 6.76
N ILE A 28 -10.47 -11.88 7.11
CA ILE A 28 -10.47 -10.42 6.96
C ILE A 28 -10.32 -9.80 8.35
N ILE A 29 -9.29 -8.97 8.51
CA ILE A 29 -9.07 -8.16 9.69
C ILE A 29 -8.96 -6.70 9.25
N ILE A 30 -9.95 -5.90 9.62
CA ILE A 30 -9.95 -4.45 9.45
C ILE A 30 -10.11 -3.87 10.84
N LYS A 31 -9.17 -3.02 11.26
CA LYS A 31 -9.23 -2.38 12.57
C LYS A 31 -8.96 -0.89 12.47
N ASP A 32 -9.70 -0.10 13.23
CA ASP A 32 -9.51 1.34 13.35
C ASP A 32 -9.39 2.03 11.98
N THR A 33 -10.21 1.60 11.01
CA THR A 33 -10.07 2.04 9.61
C THR A 33 -11.32 2.81 9.18
N VAL A 34 -11.12 3.94 8.50
CA VAL A 34 -12.21 4.67 7.83
C VAL A 34 -12.32 4.16 6.39
N ILE A 35 -13.51 3.69 6.01
CA ILE A 35 -13.75 3.13 4.68
C ILE A 35 -14.85 3.91 3.96
N GLY A 36 -14.49 4.38 2.76
CA GLY A 36 -15.36 5.11 1.85
C GLY A 36 -16.53 4.28 1.33
N HIS A 37 -17.47 4.97 0.70
CA HIS A 37 -18.62 4.34 0.06
C HIS A 37 -18.20 3.54 -1.15
N GLY A 38 -18.84 2.39 -1.36
CA GLY A 38 -18.64 1.57 -2.55
C GLY A 38 -17.31 0.85 -2.61
N VAL A 39 -16.52 0.82 -1.53
CA VAL A 39 -15.23 0.12 -1.50
C VAL A 39 -15.43 -1.39 -1.64
N TRP A 40 -14.66 -2.02 -2.51
CA TRP A 40 -14.65 -3.47 -2.75
C TRP A 40 -13.50 -4.13 -2.02
N ILE A 41 -13.79 -5.12 -1.20
CA ILE A 41 -12.83 -5.83 -0.35
C ILE A 41 -12.92 -7.33 -0.65
N TRP A 42 -11.77 -7.94 -0.95
CA TRP A 42 -11.64 -9.38 -1.11
C TRP A 42 -11.20 -10.06 0.20
N SER A 43 -11.03 -11.38 0.18
CA SER A 43 -10.68 -12.17 1.37
C SER A 43 -9.19 -12.14 1.71
N ASN A 44 -8.81 -12.70 2.86
CA ASN A 44 -7.43 -12.94 3.27
C ASN A 44 -6.57 -11.67 3.29
N LEU A 45 -7.04 -10.60 3.93
CA LEU A 45 -6.34 -9.32 3.97
C LEU A 45 -6.41 -8.68 5.35
N ASN A 46 -5.44 -7.81 5.61
CA ASN A 46 -5.29 -7.10 6.86
C ASN A 46 -5.19 -5.59 6.61
N ILE A 47 -5.99 -4.80 7.31
CA ILE A 47 -5.99 -3.34 7.25
C ILE A 47 -6.02 -2.81 8.69
N TYR A 48 -5.11 -1.92 9.02
CA TYR A 48 -4.99 -1.36 10.36
C TYR A 48 -4.87 0.15 10.26
N GLY A 49 -5.69 0.93 10.97
CA GLY A 49 -5.45 2.37 11.16
C GLY A 49 -5.35 3.20 9.87
N ALA A 50 -6.08 2.83 8.81
CA ALA A 50 -5.96 3.43 7.49
C ALA A 50 -7.22 4.20 7.07
N GLU A 51 -7.08 5.01 6.03
CA GLU A 51 -8.20 5.70 5.37
C GLU A 51 -8.28 5.27 3.90
N ILE A 52 -9.46 4.82 3.47
CA ILE A 52 -9.69 4.35 2.09
C ILE A 52 -10.84 5.14 1.49
N GLY A 53 -10.58 5.83 0.38
CA GLY A 53 -11.56 6.63 -0.36
C GLY A 53 -12.58 5.79 -1.11
N ASP A 54 -13.60 6.48 -1.62
CA ASP A 54 -14.77 5.89 -2.26
C ASP A 54 -14.43 5.10 -3.53
N ASP A 55 -15.23 4.09 -3.83
CA ASP A 55 -15.18 3.29 -5.06
C ASP A 55 -13.80 2.65 -5.36
N SER A 56 -12.96 2.50 -4.32
CA SER A 56 -11.67 1.83 -4.38
C SER A 56 -11.82 0.31 -4.22
N SER A 57 -10.84 -0.46 -4.69
CA SER A 57 -10.85 -1.92 -4.58
C SER A 57 -9.57 -2.47 -3.98
N ILE A 58 -9.68 -3.31 -2.95
CA ILE A 58 -8.58 -3.97 -2.26
C ILE A 58 -8.66 -5.49 -2.49
N ALA A 59 -7.70 -6.03 -3.22
CA ALA A 59 -7.62 -7.44 -3.57
C ALA A 59 -7.15 -8.34 -2.42
N THR A 60 -7.12 -9.65 -2.67
CA THR A 60 -6.74 -10.66 -1.67
C THR A 60 -5.27 -10.55 -1.27
N PHE A 61 -4.93 -10.96 -0.06
CA PHE A 61 -3.55 -10.99 0.44
C PHE A 61 -2.86 -9.62 0.51
N VAL A 62 -3.63 -8.54 0.55
CA VAL A 62 -3.11 -7.19 0.78
C VAL A 62 -2.91 -6.97 2.27
N GLU A 63 -1.82 -6.31 2.63
CA GLU A 63 -1.57 -5.83 3.99
C GLU A 63 -1.38 -4.31 3.96
N ILE A 64 -2.21 -3.59 4.72
CA ILE A 64 -2.20 -2.14 4.83
C ILE A 64 -1.94 -1.74 6.29
N GLY A 65 -0.85 -1.01 6.51
CA GLY A 65 -0.46 -0.48 7.81
C GLY A 65 -1.21 0.79 8.20
N LYS A 66 -1.04 1.18 9.47
CA LYS A 66 -1.61 2.41 10.03
C LYS A 66 -1.08 3.67 9.35
N ASN A 67 -1.82 4.77 9.45
CA ASN A 67 -1.47 6.05 8.83
C ASN A 67 -1.20 5.93 7.32
N VAL A 68 -1.89 5.00 6.66
CA VAL A 68 -1.95 4.91 5.20
C VAL A 68 -3.21 5.61 4.73
N GLU A 69 -3.07 6.44 3.70
CA GLU A 69 -4.17 7.13 3.04
C GLU A 69 -4.26 6.61 1.61
N ILE A 70 -5.44 6.16 1.20
CA ILE A 70 -5.74 5.72 -0.16
C ILE A 70 -6.90 6.55 -0.69
N GLY A 71 -6.71 7.22 -1.83
CA GLY A 71 -7.73 8.01 -2.48
C GLY A 71 -8.87 7.19 -3.08
N SER A 72 -9.77 7.89 -3.74
CA SER A 72 -10.97 7.31 -4.37
C SER A 72 -10.65 6.73 -5.75
N ASN A 73 -11.46 5.77 -6.20
CA ASN A 73 -11.31 5.09 -7.50
C ASN A 73 -9.93 4.42 -7.68
N THR A 74 -9.27 4.05 -6.58
CA THR A 74 -7.94 3.46 -6.58
C THR A 74 -8.01 1.95 -6.46
N LYS A 75 -7.16 1.25 -7.22
CA LYS A 75 -7.13 -0.21 -7.29
C LYS A 75 -5.84 -0.76 -6.72
N ILE A 76 -5.96 -1.51 -5.64
CA ILE A 76 -4.86 -2.24 -5.00
C ILE A 76 -5.01 -3.73 -5.33
N GLN A 77 -4.10 -4.25 -6.15
CA GLN A 77 -4.12 -5.65 -6.59
C GLN A 77 -3.51 -6.59 -5.55
N SER A 78 -3.61 -7.90 -5.80
CA SER A 78 -3.30 -8.93 -4.81
C SER A 78 -1.85 -8.90 -4.35
N CYS A 79 -1.62 -9.32 -3.11
CA CYS A 79 -0.28 -9.47 -2.52
C CYS A 79 0.52 -8.15 -2.44
N VAL A 80 -0.16 -7.00 -2.41
CA VAL A 80 0.50 -5.70 -2.21
C VAL A 80 0.75 -5.48 -0.72
N PHE A 81 1.95 -5.00 -0.38
CA PHE A 81 2.32 -4.59 0.98
C PHE A 81 2.46 -3.07 1.05
N ILE A 82 1.63 -2.42 1.86
CA ILE A 82 1.62 -0.96 2.08
C ILE A 82 1.89 -0.69 3.57
N PRO A 83 3.13 -0.39 3.96
CA PRO A 83 3.47 -0.11 5.34
C PRO A 83 3.01 1.28 5.78
N GLU A 84 3.15 1.56 7.08
CA GLU A 84 2.83 2.86 7.65
C GLU A 84 3.50 4.04 6.91
N GLY A 85 2.73 5.11 6.70
CA GLY A 85 3.22 6.38 6.16
C GLY A 85 3.16 6.51 4.63
N VAL A 86 2.55 5.57 3.92
CA VAL A 86 2.31 5.68 2.47
C VAL A 86 1.01 6.44 2.21
N LYS A 87 1.07 7.41 1.30
CA LYS A 87 -0.09 8.18 0.80
C LYS A 87 -0.27 7.88 -0.68
N ILE A 88 -1.46 7.45 -1.06
CA ILE A 88 -1.84 7.08 -2.42
C ILE A 88 -3.03 7.95 -2.82
N GLY A 89 -2.90 8.66 -3.93
CA GLY A 89 -3.93 9.53 -4.48
C GLY A 89 -5.12 8.80 -5.09
N ASN A 90 -5.91 9.55 -5.83
CA ASN A 90 -7.10 9.09 -6.53
C ASN A 90 -6.74 8.45 -7.87
N CYS A 91 -7.59 7.53 -8.34
CA CYS A 91 -7.44 6.89 -9.65
C CYS A 91 -6.08 6.20 -9.84
N VAL A 92 -5.44 5.75 -8.75
CA VAL A 92 -4.14 5.08 -8.81
C VAL A 92 -4.35 3.59 -9.09
N PHE A 93 -3.45 2.99 -9.87
CA PHE A 93 -3.37 1.54 -10.03
C PHE A 93 -2.09 1.01 -9.39
N ILE A 94 -2.22 0.09 -8.42
CA ILE A 94 -1.11 -0.63 -7.82
C ILE A 94 -1.21 -2.09 -8.24
N GLY A 95 -0.29 -2.52 -9.12
CA GLY A 95 -0.24 -3.87 -9.65
C GLY A 95 0.07 -4.93 -8.58
N PRO A 96 -0.19 -6.21 -8.89
CA PRO A 96 -0.04 -7.29 -7.92
C PRO A 96 1.42 -7.46 -7.49
N ASN A 97 1.64 -7.87 -6.25
CA ASN A 97 2.98 -8.06 -5.66
C ASN A 97 3.85 -6.79 -5.60
N VAL A 98 3.26 -5.59 -5.69
CA VAL A 98 4.02 -4.35 -5.42
C VAL A 98 4.33 -4.26 -3.92
N SER A 99 5.58 -3.93 -3.58
CA SER A 99 6.02 -3.77 -2.21
C SER A 99 6.51 -2.35 -1.96
N PHE A 100 5.91 -1.66 -1.00
CA PHE A 100 6.42 -0.40 -0.47
C PHE A 100 7.34 -0.65 0.72
N THR A 101 8.26 0.26 1.00
CA THR A 101 9.05 0.28 2.25
C THR A 101 8.74 1.53 3.06
N ASN A 102 9.15 1.56 4.33
CA ASN A 102 8.93 2.70 5.24
C ASN A 102 10.14 3.06 6.11
N ASP A 103 11.23 2.30 6.09
CA ASP A 103 12.48 2.62 6.77
C ASP A 103 13.63 2.43 5.76
N VAL A 104 14.53 3.41 5.67
CA VAL A 104 15.66 3.38 4.72
C VAL A 104 16.76 2.43 5.21
N TYR A 105 16.91 2.26 6.52
CA TYR A 105 17.97 1.48 7.15
C TYR A 105 17.38 0.49 8.19
N PRO A 106 16.50 -0.44 7.77
CA PRO A 106 15.87 -1.37 8.69
C PRO A 106 16.93 -2.29 9.31
N ARG A 107 16.91 -2.39 10.64
CA ARG A 107 17.78 -3.28 11.42
C ARG A 107 16.95 -4.05 12.44
N ALA A 108 17.22 -5.35 12.56
CA ALA A 108 16.55 -6.22 13.54
C ALA A 108 17.00 -5.89 14.99
N CYS A 109 18.25 -5.46 15.16
CA CYS A 109 18.82 -5.09 16.44
C CYS A 109 19.43 -3.69 16.42
N ASP A 110 19.49 -3.05 17.60
CA ASP A 110 20.30 -1.85 17.84
C ASP A 110 21.81 -2.18 17.88
N GLU A 111 22.65 -1.15 18.08
CA GLU A 111 24.11 -1.28 18.16
C GLU A 111 24.59 -2.18 19.31
N ARG A 112 23.71 -2.50 20.28
CA ARG A 112 23.98 -3.36 21.44
C ARG A 112 23.43 -4.78 21.25
N GLY A 113 22.91 -5.11 20.06
CA GLY A 113 22.34 -6.42 19.76
C GLY A 113 20.93 -6.66 20.33
N LYS A 114 20.26 -5.63 20.87
CA LYS A 114 18.88 -5.76 21.36
C LYS A 114 17.89 -5.55 20.24
N ARG A 115 16.78 -6.31 20.27
CA ARG A 115 15.69 -6.19 19.28
C ARG A 115 15.21 -4.73 19.16
N LYS A 116 15.30 -4.17 17.95
CA LYS A 116 14.75 -2.85 17.64
C LYS A 116 13.24 -2.96 17.56
N LEU A 117 12.52 -2.18 18.35
CA LEU A 117 11.04 -2.19 18.39
C LEU A 117 10.41 -1.07 17.56
N LYS A 118 11.18 -0.02 17.23
CA LYS A 118 10.70 1.15 16.50
C LYS A 118 11.53 1.33 15.24
N PHE A 119 10.85 1.64 14.15
CA PHE A 119 11.44 2.00 12.87
C PHE A 119 11.25 3.49 12.63
N GLU A 120 12.16 4.10 11.88
CA GLU A 120 12.00 5.50 11.47
C GLU A 120 11.13 5.51 10.22
N VAL A 121 9.86 5.87 10.40
CA VAL A 121 8.88 5.89 9.32
C VAL A 121 9.16 7.08 8.39
N ILE A 122 9.45 6.78 7.13
CA ILE A 122 9.65 7.75 6.07
C ILE A 122 8.49 7.64 5.09
N GLN A 123 7.82 8.78 4.87
CA GLN A 123 6.61 8.83 4.06
C GLN A 123 6.92 8.62 2.57
N THR A 124 5.97 8.03 1.87
CA THR A 124 6.01 7.85 0.40
C THR A 124 4.74 8.42 -0.17
N MET A 125 4.85 9.13 -1.29
CA MET A 125 3.69 9.73 -1.97
C MET A 125 3.54 9.13 -3.37
N VAL A 126 2.33 8.65 -3.67
CA VAL A 126 1.90 8.27 -5.01
C VAL A 126 0.76 9.19 -5.41
N GLU A 127 1.00 10.08 -6.37
CA GLU A 127 0.02 11.09 -6.76
C GLU A 127 -1.04 10.55 -7.73
N ASP A 128 -2.08 11.35 -7.95
CA ASP A 128 -3.27 10.97 -8.69
C ASP A 128 -2.98 10.38 -10.08
N GLY A 129 -3.67 9.30 -10.42
CA GLY A 129 -3.61 8.67 -11.74
C GLY A 129 -2.33 7.89 -12.01
N ALA A 130 -1.39 7.81 -11.07
CA ALA A 130 -0.18 7.01 -11.25
C ALA A 130 -0.52 5.52 -11.39
N SER A 131 0.31 4.78 -12.14
CA SER A 131 0.15 3.35 -12.38
C SER A 131 1.45 2.61 -12.09
N ILE A 132 1.44 1.73 -11.10
CA ILE A 132 2.60 0.94 -10.70
C ILE A 132 2.45 -0.49 -11.18
N GLY A 133 3.35 -0.92 -12.07
CA GLY A 133 3.36 -2.26 -12.63
C GLY A 133 3.63 -3.35 -11.59
N ALA A 134 3.08 -4.54 -11.85
CA ALA A 134 3.20 -5.72 -11.01
C ALA A 134 4.65 -6.02 -10.57
N GLY A 135 4.84 -6.44 -9.33
CA GLY A 135 6.13 -6.87 -8.79
C GLY A 135 7.15 -5.75 -8.56
N SER A 136 6.75 -4.48 -8.66
CA SER A 136 7.66 -3.35 -8.42
C SER A 136 7.93 -3.15 -6.92
N VAL A 137 9.10 -2.62 -6.59
CA VAL A 137 9.49 -2.26 -5.23
C VAL A 137 9.71 -0.76 -5.15
N ILE A 138 9.02 -0.11 -4.20
CA ILE A 138 9.06 1.34 -4.01
C ILE A 138 9.81 1.64 -2.72
N ARG A 139 10.97 2.31 -2.83
CA ARG A 139 11.73 2.77 -1.68
C ARG A 139 10.97 3.90 -0.98
N CYS A 140 10.96 3.90 0.36
CA CYS A 140 10.44 5.01 1.13
C CYS A 140 11.12 6.36 0.82
N GLY A 141 10.37 7.44 0.95
CA GLY A 141 10.85 8.80 0.75
C GLY A 141 10.77 9.29 -0.69
N VAL A 142 10.31 8.47 -1.62
CA VAL A 142 10.12 8.88 -3.02
C VAL A 142 8.72 9.44 -3.25
N ARG A 143 8.63 10.34 -4.22
CA ARG A 143 7.38 10.81 -4.82
C ARG A 143 7.20 10.19 -6.20
N ILE A 144 6.04 9.61 -6.45
CA ILE A 144 5.62 9.16 -7.79
C ILE A 144 4.57 10.16 -8.29
N GLY A 145 4.94 10.96 -9.29
CA GLY A 145 4.15 12.07 -9.80
C GLY A 145 2.84 11.66 -10.46
N LYS A 146 1.99 12.66 -10.74
CA LYS A 146 0.66 12.46 -11.32
C LYS A 146 0.76 11.75 -12.65
N LYS A 147 -0.08 10.74 -12.86
CA LYS A 147 -0.14 9.96 -14.11
C LYS A 147 1.20 9.32 -14.52
N ALA A 148 2.17 9.22 -13.60
CA ALA A 148 3.41 8.52 -13.86
C ALA A 148 3.15 7.01 -14.04
N MET A 149 3.99 6.35 -14.83
CA MET A 149 3.89 4.92 -15.08
C MET A 149 5.17 4.21 -14.68
N ILE A 150 5.05 3.27 -13.74
CA ILE A 150 6.15 2.38 -13.35
C ILE A 150 5.99 1.05 -14.08
N GLY A 151 7.01 0.63 -14.82
CA GLY A 151 7.03 -0.67 -15.49
C GLY A 151 7.04 -1.83 -14.50
N ILE A 152 6.64 -3.01 -14.95
CA ILE A 152 6.63 -4.24 -14.13
C ILE A 152 8.02 -4.56 -13.58
N GLY A 153 8.08 -5.08 -12.36
CA GLY A 153 9.31 -5.54 -11.71
C GLY A 153 10.34 -4.44 -11.44
N SER A 154 9.95 -3.17 -11.45
CA SER A 154 10.90 -2.06 -11.33
C SER A 154 11.26 -1.77 -9.88
N ILE A 155 12.46 -1.25 -9.64
CA ILE A 155 12.89 -0.77 -8.31
C ILE A 155 13.02 0.75 -8.36
N ILE A 156 12.12 1.45 -7.69
CA ILE A 156 12.09 2.92 -7.67
C ILE A 156 12.81 3.42 -6.42
N THR A 157 13.89 4.18 -6.64
CA THR A 157 14.76 4.71 -5.58
C THR A 157 14.91 6.22 -5.59
N GLU A 158 14.27 6.89 -6.54
CA GLU A 158 14.27 8.34 -6.71
C GLU A 158 12.87 8.80 -7.15
N ASP A 159 12.64 10.11 -7.03
CA ASP A 159 11.37 10.71 -7.45
C ASP A 159 11.12 10.49 -8.95
N VAL A 160 9.85 10.27 -9.28
CA VAL A 160 9.35 10.17 -10.65
C VAL A 160 8.49 11.40 -10.91
N GLY A 161 8.77 12.13 -12.00
CA GLY A 161 8.01 13.30 -12.40
C GLY A 161 6.62 12.96 -12.91
N ASP A 162 5.80 14.00 -13.06
CA ASP A 162 4.43 13.87 -13.58
C ASP A 162 4.45 13.37 -15.03
N GLY A 163 3.64 12.35 -15.33
CA GLY A 163 3.52 11.75 -16.65
C GLY A 163 4.75 10.99 -17.13
N GLU A 164 5.80 10.88 -16.30
CA GLU A 164 7.01 10.15 -16.67
C GLU A 164 6.81 8.65 -16.61
N ILE A 165 7.60 7.93 -17.40
CA ILE A 165 7.61 6.47 -17.43
C ILE A 165 8.96 6.00 -16.91
N PHE A 166 8.97 5.27 -15.79
CA PHE A 166 10.16 4.68 -15.18
C PHE A 166 10.06 3.17 -15.24
N TYR A 167 11.12 2.49 -15.66
CA TYR A 167 11.17 1.03 -15.62
C TYR A 167 12.59 0.49 -15.46
N GLY A 168 12.70 -0.69 -14.85
CA GLY A 168 13.96 -1.42 -14.68
C GLY A 168 14.40 -1.58 -13.23
N THR A 169 15.44 -2.38 -13.04
CA THR A 169 16.00 -2.72 -11.74
C THR A 169 17.45 -2.26 -11.65
N LYS A 170 17.85 -1.51 -10.61
CA LYS A 170 19.26 -1.25 -10.34
C LYS A 170 19.75 -2.04 -9.12
N ALA A 171 20.02 -3.33 -9.33
CA ALA A 171 20.92 -4.11 -8.48
C ALA A 171 22.19 -4.43 -9.29
N SER A 172 23.37 -4.21 -8.72
CA SER A 172 24.65 -4.47 -9.41
C SER A 172 25.67 -5.22 -8.53
N LYS A 173 26.42 -6.14 -9.17
CA LYS A 173 27.38 -7.10 -8.59
C LYS A 173 28.42 -6.40 -7.70
N LYS A 174 28.75 -7.00 -6.54
CA LYS A 174 29.82 -6.51 -5.66
C LYS A 174 30.86 -7.57 -5.26
N GLY A 175 30.51 -8.86 -5.24
CA GLY A 175 31.41 -9.91 -4.74
C GLY A 175 30.63 -11.17 -4.37
N SER A 176 31.32 -12.14 -3.79
CA SER A 176 30.80 -13.49 -3.52
C SER A 176 30.66 -13.78 -2.03
N ILE A 177 29.79 -14.73 -1.71
CA ILE A 177 29.62 -15.33 -0.39
C ILE A 177 30.72 -16.38 -0.22
N VAL A 178 31.92 -15.89 0.08
CA VAL A 178 32.99 -16.59 0.81
C VAL A 178 33.20 -15.87 2.12
#